data_AF-F7SBD8-F1
#
_entry.id   AF-F7SBD8-F1
#
_cell.length_a   1.000
_cell.length_b   1.000
_cell.length_c   1.000
_cell.angle_alpha   90.00
_cell.angle_beta   90.00
_cell.angle_gamma   90.00
#
_symmetry.space_group_name_H-M   'P 1'
#
loop_
_entity.id
_entity.type
_entity.pdbx_description
1 polymer ?
#
loop_
_entity_poly.entity_id
_entity_poly.type
_entity_poly.pdbx_seq_one_letter_code
_entity_poly.pdbx_strand_id
1 'polypeptide(L)'
;MNEPDLAAQVRRADPDRFLGAIFAPPQSRRWLFVLYAFNHELARAREVASQPPLALIRLQWWREVVEGADRAHPLAVELRAGLAQGIFSDAALTALIDAREAEAEPIPDRAAFLDYARGTAGGLARIAGTVLGVTESAELAALEDLGTGYGIAGILRAAPALEAAGRDLLPQDRHPTLRPCATRR
;
A
#
# COMPACT_ATOMS: atom_id res chain seq x y z
N MET A 1 18.01 9.07 20.80
CA MET A 1 16.77 8.67 20.09
C MET A 1 17.22 7.96 18.83
N ASN A 2 16.96 6.66 18.70
CA ASN A 2 17.25 5.94 17.45
C ASN A 2 16.27 6.44 16.40
N GLU A 3 16.76 7.21 15.43
CA GLU A 3 15.99 7.54 14.24
C GLU A 3 15.59 6.22 13.56
N PRO A 4 14.31 6.00 13.24
CA PRO A 4 13.89 4.80 12.54
C PRO A 4 14.60 4.78 11.20
N ASP A 5 15.40 3.74 10.94
CA ASP A 5 15.97 3.53 9.61
C ASP A 5 14.87 3.04 8.65
N LEU A 6 14.02 4.00 8.22
CA LEU A 6 12.93 3.79 7.28
C LEU A 6 13.46 3.20 5.97
N ALA A 7 14.65 3.62 5.54
CA ALA A 7 15.28 3.10 4.35
C ALA A 7 15.59 1.60 4.49
N ALA A 8 16.14 1.16 5.63
CA ALA A 8 16.36 -0.27 5.88
C ALA A 8 15.05 -1.05 6.07
N GLN A 9 14.02 -0.45 6.66
CA GLN A 9 12.69 -1.07 6.74
C GLN A 9 12.13 -1.31 5.35
N VAL A 10 12.08 -0.28 4.49
CA VAL A 10 11.58 -0.40 3.12
C VAL A 10 12.46 -1.34 2.30
N ARG A 11 13.79 -1.32 2.46
CA ARG A 11 14.69 -2.26 1.77
C ARG A 11 14.37 -3.73 2.06
N ARG A 12 13.96 -4.06 3.29
CA ARG A 12 13.57 -5.42 3.65
C ARG A 12 12.15 -5.77 3.19
N ALA A 13 11.23 -4.82 3.31
CA ALA A 13 9.82 -5.02 3.05
C ALA A 13 9.45 -4.96 1.56
N ASP A 14 10.07 -4.05 0.82
CA ASP A 14 9.79 -3.73 -0.58
C ASP A 14 11.08 -3.30 -1.30
N PRO A 15 11.93 -4.28 -1.68
CA PRO A 15 13.22 -4.00 -2.33
C PRO A 15 13.07 -3.20 -3.64
N ASP A 16 12.01 -3.45 -4.41
CA ASP A 16 11.80 -2.80 -5.70
C ASP A 16 11.50 -1.31 -5.51
N ARG A 17 10.60 -0.95 -4.58
CA ARG A 17 10.33 0.46 -4.26
C ARG A 17 11.50 1.14 -3.56
N PHE A 18 12.28 0.41 -2.77
CA PHE A 18 13.54 0.92 -2.23
C PHE A 18 14.50 1.32 -3.35
N LEU A 19 14.73 0.42 -4.31
CA LEU A 19 15.63 0.66 -5.45
C LEU A 19 15.11 1.80 -6.34
N GLY A 20 13.81 1.95 -6.52
CA GLY A 20 13.23 3.11 -7.20
C GLY A 20 13.49 4.42 -6.44
N ALA A 21 13.25 4.43 -5.13
CA ALA A 21 13.36 5.64 -4.31
C ALA A 21 14.78 6.21 -4.22
N ILE A 22 15.82 5.36 -4.26
CA ILE A 22 17.21 5.85 -4.15
C ILE A 22 17.64 6.77 -5.31
N PHE A 23 16.93 6.74 -6.45
CA PHE A 23 17.15 7.66 -7.57
C PHE A 23 16.45 9.03 -7.39
N ALA A 24 15.50 9.14 -6.46
CA ALA A 24 14.80 10.40 -6.19
C ALA A 24 15.73 11.44 -5.54
N PRO A 25 15.45 12.75 -5.69
CA PRO A 25 16.16 13.80 -4.96
C PRO A 25 16.11 13.57 -3.43
N PRO A 26 17.17 13.92 -2.66
CA PRO A 26 17.24 13.60 -1.23
C PRO A 26 16.03 14.06 -0.41
N GLN A 27 15.49 15.25 -0.72
CA GLN A 27 14.33 15.81 -0.02
C GLN A 27 13.07 14.96 -0.22
N SER A 28 12.74 14.61 -1.48
CA SER A 28 11.60 13.73 -1.79
C SER A 28 11.84 12.28 -1.35
N ARG A 29 13.08 11.80 -1.42
CA ARG A 29 13.45 10.41 -1.08
C ARG A 29 13.06 10.02 0.34
N ARG A 30 13.30 10.90 1.32
CA ARG A 30 12.87 10.67 2.71
C ARG A 30 11.36 10.41 2.77
N TRP A 31 10.57 11.25 2.12
CA TRP A 31 9.12 11.16 2.11
C TRP A 31 8.59 9.94 1.35
N LEU A 32 9.28 9.51 0.29
CA LEU A 32 9.00 8.23 -0.36
C LEU A 32 9.21 7.06 0.61
N PHE A 33 10.25 7.07 1.44
CA PHE A 33 10.44 6.01 2.44
C PHE A 33 9.36 6.03 3.52
N VAL A 34 8.91 7.20 3.97
CA VAL A 34 7.75 7.31 4.89
C VAL A 34 6.49 6.72 4.25
N LEU A 35 6.19 7.11 3.01
CA LEU A 35 5.04 6.63 2.25
C LEU A 35 5.07 5.11 2.05
N TYR A 36 6.22 4.54 1.68
CA TYR A 36 6.35 3.11 1.43
C TYR A 36 6.35 2.29 2.71
N ALA A 37 6.94 2.80 3.81
CA ALA A 37 6.82 2.19 5.12
C ALA A 37 5.36 2.19 5.60
N PHE A 38 4.62 3.28 5.37
CA PHE A 38 3.19 3.35 5.68
C PHE A 38 2.38 2.34 4.86
N ASN A 39 2.59 2.28 3.55
CA ASN A 39 1.95 1.27 2.71
C ASN A 39 2.21 -0.16 3.19
N HIS A 40 3.44 -0.44 3.63
CA HIS A 40 3.79 -1.74 4.19
C HIS A 40 3.03 -2.04 5.49
N GLU A 41 2.90 -1.07 6.40
CA GLU A 41 2.12 -1.23 7.63
C GLU A 41 0.63 -1.47 7.36
N LEU A 42 0.06 -0.82 6.33
CA LEU A 42 -1.31 -1.09 5.89
C LEU A 42 -1.46 -2.52 5.33
N ALA A 43 -0.55 -2.95 4.46
CA ALA A 43 -0.58 -4.30 3.89
C ALA A 43 -0.43 -5.40 4.96
N ARG A 44 0.43 -5.15 5.96
CA ARG A 44 0.64 -6.07 7.09
C ARG A 44 -0.55 -6.19 8.03
N ALA A 45 -1.52 -5.27 7.98
CA ALA A 45 -2.70 -5.35 8.84
C ALA A 45 -3.44 -6.69 8.66
N ARG A 46 -3.48 -7.21 7.42
CA ARG A 46 -4.10 -8.50 7.08
C ARG A 46 -3.20 -9.72 7.32
N GLU A 47 -1.89 -9.54 7.35
CA GLU A 47 -0.94 -10.64 7.61
C GLU A 47 -0.86 -11.01 9.09
N VAL A 48 -0.96 -10.00 9.97
CA VAL A 48 -0.81 -10.18 11.42
C VAL A 48 -2.14 -10.48 12.10
N ALA A 49 -3.26 -10.13 11.46
CA ALA A 49 -4.60 -10.39 11.96
C ALA A 49 -5.09 -11.77 11.55
N SER A 50 -5.29 -12.67 12.52
CA SER A 50 -5.86 -14.01 12.26
C SER A 50 -7.32 -13.96 11.78
N GLN A 51 -8.02 -12.84 11.97
CA GLN A 51 -9.42 -12.65 11.59
C GLN A 51 -9.65 -11.26 10.97
N PRO A 52 -10.58 -11.12 10.01
CA PRO A 52 -10.87 -9.85 9.35
C PRO A 52 -11.14 -8.64 10.29
N PRO A 53 -11.89 -8.78 11.40
CA PRO A 53 -12.15 -7.65 12.29
C PRO A 53 -10.87 -7.07 12.94
N LEU A 54 -9.86 -7.90 13.20
CA LEU A 54 -8.60 -7.43 13.79
C LEU A 54 -7.78 -6.58 12.80
N ALA A 55 -7.86 -6.89 11.50
CA ALA A 55 -7.21 -6.08 10.48
C ALA A 55 -7.83 -4.69 10.40
N LEU A 56 -9.17 -4.61 10.46
CA LEU A 56 -9.91 -3.34 10.46
C LEU A 56 -9.54 -2.46 11.66
N ILE A 57 -9.35 -3.04 12.87
CA ILE A 57 -8.89 -2.27 14.04
C ILE A 57 -7.53 -1.61 13.78
N ARG A 58 -6.59 -2.32 13.14
CA ARG A 58 -5.27 -1.77 12.83
C ARG A 58 -5.32 -0.72 11.72
N LEU A 59 -6.18 -0.89 10.71
CA LEU A 59 -6.41 0.12 9.68
C LEU A 59 -7.07 1.37 10.26
N GLN A 60 -8.06 1.21 11.14
CA GLN A 60 -8.68 2.30 11.87
C GLN A 60 -7.68 3.06 12.75
N TRP A 61 -6.77 2.35 13.41
CA TRP A 61 -5.69 2.99 14.16
C TRP A 61 -4.81 3.89 13.27
N TRP A 62 -4.52 3.45 12.03
CA TRP A 62 -3.79 4.28 11.06
C TRP A 62 -4.63 5.45 10.55
N ARG A 63 -5.94 5.27 10.38
CA ARG A 63 -6.87 6.35 10.03
C ARG A 63 -6.84 7.45 11.07
N GLU A 64 -6.94 7.08 12.35
CA GLU A 64 -6.84 8.05 13.45
C GLU A 64 -5.51 8.80 13.45
N VAL A 65 -4.39 8.16 13.09
CA VAL A 65 -3.09 8.84 12.93
C VAL A 65 -3.13 9.89 11.82
N VAL A 66 -3.74 9.55 10.68
CA VAL A 66 -3.91 10.47 9.55
C VAL A 66 -4.80 11.65 9.94
N GLU A 67 -5.88 11.38 10.68
CA GLU A 67 -6.82 12.37 11.24
C GLU A 67 -6.23 13.22 12.41
N GLY A 68 -4.98 12.96 12.81
CA GLY A 68 -4.23 13.81 13.74
C GLY A 68 -4.03 13.25 15.14
N ALA A 69 -4.37 11.98 15.41
CA ALA A 69 -4.15 11.35 16.71
C ALA A 69 -2.65 11.29 17.06
N ASP A 70 -2.33 11.66 18.30
CA ASP A 70 -0.96 11.54 18.79
C ASP A 70 -0.65 10.11 19.24
N ARG A 71 0.14 9.38 18.42
CA ARG A 71 0.61 8.03 18.70
C ARG A 71 2.13 8.00 18.82
N ALA A 72 2.63 7.34 19.88
CA ALA A 72 4.06 7.09 20.10
C ALA A 72 4.60 5.95 19.21
N HIS A 73 4.31 6.00 17.91
CA HIS A 73 4.85 5.07 16.92
C HIS A 73 5.80 5.83 15.99
N PRO A 74 7.04 5.37 15.76
CA PRO A 74 8.02 6.18 15.06
C PRO A 74 7.61 6.58 13.64
N LEU A 75 6.99 5.66 12.88
CA LEU A 75 6.44 5.99 11.57
C LEU A 75 5.23 6.96 11.65
N ALA A 76 4.42 6.90 12.71
CA ALA A 76 3.29 7.81 12.86
C ALA A 76 3.78 9.25 13.08
N VAL A 77 4.86 9.43 13.83
CA VAL A 77 5.51 10.73 14.02
C VAL A 77 5.96 11.32 12.68
N GLU A 78 6.64 10.52 11.86
CA GLU A 78 7.10 10.95 10.52
C GLU A 78 5.94 11.21 9.55
N LEU A 79 4.90 10.38 9.58
CA LEU A 79 3.71 10.55 8.74
C LEU A 79 2.99 11.86 9.06
N ARG A 80 2.80 12.16 10.35
CA ARG A 80 2.21 13.44 10.80
C ARG A 80 3.08 14.64 10.46
N ALA A 81 4.41 14.49 10.54
CA ALA A 81 5.32 15.55 10.11
C ALA A 81 5.17 15.85 8.61
N GLY A 82 4.96 14.83 7.78
CA GLY A 82 4.67 14.99 6.35
C GLY A 82 3.30 15.64 6.08
N LEU A 83 2.26 15.24 6.83
CA LEU A 83 0.93 15.86 6.76
C LEU A 83 0.98 17.35 7.16
N ALA A 84 1.63 17.69 8.27
CA ALA A 84 1.76 19.06 8.75
C ALA A 84 2.54 19.97 7.79
N GLN A 85 3.46 19.40 7.00
CA GLN A 85 4.23 20.11 5.97
C GLN A 85 3.52 20.17 4.61
N GLY A 86 2.32 19.56 4.48
CA GLY A 86 1.60 19.48 3.21
C GLY A 86 2.26 18.57 2.18
N ILE A 87 3.21 17.71 2.59
CA ILE A 87 3.85 16.72 1.72
C ILE A 87 2.85 15.61 1.36
N PHE A 88 1.99 15.25 2.31
CA PHE A 88 0.92 14.29 2.10
C PHE A 88 -0.43 14.98 2.22
N SER A 89 -1.39 14.52 1.43
CA SER A 89 -2.80 14.87 1.59
C SER A 89 -3.46 13.85 2.51
N ASP A 90 -4.18 14.35 3.52
CA ASP A 90 -5.04 13.53 4.39
C ASP A 90 -5.96 12.63 3.55
N ALA A 91 -6.74 13.23 2.65
CA ALA A 91 -7.66 12.52 1.76
C ALA A 91 -6.97 11.42 0.94
N ALA A 92 -5.75 11.66 0.46
CA ALA A 92 -5.02 10.67 -0.32
C ALA A 92 -4.54 9.48 0.54
N LEU A 93 -4.05 9.73 1.77
CA LEU A 93 -3.65 8.65 2.68
C LEU A 93 -4.86 7.87 3.19
N THR A 94 -5.96 8.55 3.48
CA THR A 94 -7.24 7.95 3.86
C THR A 94 -7.77 7.04 2.76
N ALA A 95 -7.70 7.46 1.48
CA ALA A 95 -8.08 6.60 0.36
C ALA A 95 -7.24 5.31 0.25
N LEU A 96 -5.94 5.34 0.61
CA LEU A 96 -5.13 4.11 0.69
C LEU A 96 -5.62 3.16 1.78
N ILE A 97 -6.07 3.71 2.92
CA ILE A 97 -6.64 2.92 4.03
C ILE A 97 -7.96 2.29 3.57
N ASP A 98 -8.87 3.09 2.99
CA ASP A 98 -10.16 2.63 2.46
C ASP A 98 -9.97 1.47 1.47
N ALA A 99 -9.03 1.62 0.54
CA ALA A 99 -8.72 0.59 -0.45
C ALA A 99 -8.19 -0.71 0.19
N ARG A 100 -7.57 -0.64 1.38
CA ARG A 100 -7.09 -1.83 2.12
C ARG A 100 -8.17 -2.46 2.99
N GLU A 101 -9.14 -1.68 3.45
CA GLU A 101 -10.32 -2.21 4.14
C GLU A 101 -11.17 -3.09 3.22
N ALA A 102 -11.16 -2.84 1.91
CA ALA A 102 -11.82 -3.69 0.92
C ALA A 102 -11.33 -5.16 0.94
N GLU A 103 -10.11 -5.42 1.43
CA GLU A 103 -9.60 -6.78 1.62
C GLU A 103 -10.29 -7.54 2.78
N ALA A 104 -11.07 -6.85 3.62
CA ALA A 104 -11.83 -7.50 4.68
C ALA A 104 -12.79 -8.57 4.14
N GLU A 105 -13.33 -8.34 2.94
CA GLU A 105 -14.26 -9.20 2.23
C GLU A 105 -13.62 -9.81 0.97
N PRO A 106 -14.15 -10.95 0.47
CA PRO A 106 -13.69 -11.50 -0.80
C PRO A 106 -13.98 -10.56 -1.98
N ILE A 107 -13.04 -10.48 -2.93
CA ILE A 107 -13.17 -9.65 -4.13
C ILE A 107 -14.14 -10.32 -5.12
N PRO A 108 -15.34 -9.76 -5.37
CA PRO A 108 -16.40 -10.47 -6.08
C PRO A 108 -16.11 -10.67 -7.56
N ASP A 109 -15.59 -9.65 -8.24
CA ASP A 109 -15.45 -9.64 -9.68
C ASP A 109 -14.20 -8.90 -10.17
N ARG A 110 -13.96 -8.98 -11.49
CA ARG A 110 -12.83 -8.32 -12.13
C ARG A 110 -12.83 -6.80 -11.93
N ALA A 111 -14.00 -6.15 -11.87
CA ALA A 111 -14.06 -4.70 -11.70
C ALA A 111 -13.58 -4.31 -10.29
N ALA A 112 -14.09 -4.98 -9.25
CA ALA A 112 -13.65 -4.80 -7.88
C ALA A 112 -12.16 -5.09 -7.67
N PHE A 113 -11.61 -6.08 -8.38
CA PHE A 113 -10.16 -6.34 -8.37
C PHE A 113 -9.35 -5.19 -8.97
N LEU A 114 -9.80 -4.62 -10.08
CA LEU A 114 -9.14 -3.48 -10.71
C LEU A 114 -9.24 -2.23 -9.82
N ASP A 115 -10.39 -2.00 -9.18
CA ASP A 115 -10.60 -0.90 -8.24
C ASP A 115 -9.71 -1.06 -7.01
N TYR A 116 -9.59 -2.28 -6.47
CA TYR A 116 -8.65 -2.59 -5.39
C TYR A 116 -7.20 -2.31 -5.81
N ALA A 117 -6.76 -2.81 -6.96
CA ALA A 117 -5.39 -2.58 -7.44
C ALA A 117 -5.09 -1.10 -7.70
N ARG A 118 -6.08 -0.37 -8.24
CA ARG A 118 -6.00 1.07 -8.48
C ARG A 118 -5.96 1.85 -7.18
N GLY A 119 -6.88 1.60 -6.24
CA GLY A 119 -6.92 2.30 -4.96
C GLY A 119 -5.71 2.02 -4.07
N THR A 120 -5.06 0.86 -4.24
CA THR A 120 -3.90 0.46 -3.44
C THR A 120 -2.56 0.83 -4.10
N ALA A 121 -2.09 0.04 -5.06
CA ALA A 121 -0.79 0.25 -5.69
C ALA A 121 -0.80 1.45 -6.64
N GLY A 122 -1.93 1.70 -7.32
CA GLY A 122 -2.13 2.89 -8.16
C GLY A 122 -2.12 4.17 -7.35
N GLY A 123 -2.96 4.27 -6.31
CA GLY A 123 -3.04 5.42 -5.42
C GLY A 123 -1.70 5.72 -4.75
N LEU A 124 -0.94 4.68 -4.40
CA LEU A 124 0.41 4.83 -3.86
C LEU A 124 1.36 5.48 -4.87
N ALA A 125 1.34 5.03 -6.13
CA ALA A 125 2.16 5.61 -7.20
C ALA A 125 1.77 7.06 -7.50
N ARG A 126 0.46 7.37 -7.45
CA ARG A 126 -0.06 8.73 -7.58
C ARG A 126 0.50 9.65 -6.48
N ILE A 127 0.43 9.23 -5.21
CA ILE A 127 0.97 9.99 -4.08
C ILE A 127 2.49 10.16 -4.20
N ALA A 128 3.20 9.11 -4.62
CA ALA A 128 4.63 9.19 -4.87
C ALA A 128 4.97 10.22 -5.97
N GLY A 129 4.16 10.32 -7.02
CA GLY A 129 4.25 11.37 -8.04
C GLY A 129 4.13 12.77 -7.46
N THR A 130 3.13 13.01 -6.61
CA THR A 130 2.96 14.30 -5.93
C THR A 130 4.17 14.64 -5.05
N VAL A 131 4.70 13.67 -4.29
CA VAL A 131 5.92 13.83 -3.46
C VAL A 131 7.16 14.17 -4.31
N LEU A 132 7.20 13.71 -5.56
CA LEU A 132 8.25 14.02 -6.53
C LEU A 132 8.03 15.37 -7.23
N GLY A 133 6.94 16.07 -6.94
CA GLY A 133 6.63 17.39 -7.49
C GLY A 133 5.81 17.37 -8.78
N VAL A 134 5.22 16.25 -9.16
CA VAL A 134 4.31 16.18 -10.31
C VAL A 134 3.01 16.88 -9.94
N THR A 135 2.66 17.92 -10.69
CA THR A 135 1.43 18.71 -10.49
C THR A 135 0.37 18.44 -11.56
N GLU A 136 0.79 17.97 -12.73
CA GLU A 136 -0.11 17.75 -13.86
C GLU A 136 -1.01 16.53 -13.64
N SER A 137 -2.33 16.76 -13.72
CA SER A 137 -3.33 15.74 -13.41
C SER A 137 -3.24 14.52 -14.34
N ALA A 138 -2.89 14.74 -15.61
CA ALA A 138 -2.72 13.68 -16.60
C ALA A 138 -1.50 12.80 -16.30
N GLU A 139 -0.38 13.40 -15.87
CA GLU A 139 0.82 12.65 -15.47
C GLU A 139 0.56 11.83 -14.20
N LEU A 140 -0.12 12.42 -13.21
CA LEU A 140 -0.53 11.70 -12.00
C LEU A 140 -1.48 10.53 -12.31
N ALA A 141 -2.35 10.65 -13.31
CA ALA A 141 -3.21 9.56 -13.77
C ALA A 141 -2.40 8.44 -14.44
N ALA A 142 -1.41 8.80 -15.28
CA ALA A 142 -0.52 7.82 -15.89
C ALA A 142 0.31 7.07 -14.84
N LEU A 143 0.78 7.75 -13.79
CA LEU A 143 1.47 7.09 -12.66
C LEU A 143 0.54 6.14 -11.90
N GLU A 144 -0.73 6.51 -11.71
CA GLU A 144 -1.72 5.63 -11.10
C GLU A 144 -1.95 4.36 -11.95
N ASP A 145 -2.06 4.48 -13.27
CA ASP A 145 -2.21 3.34 -14.18
C ASP A 145 -0.98 2.41 -14.14
N LEU A 146 0.23 2.97 -14.15
CA LEU A 146 1.47 2.21 -14.00
C LEU A 146 1.54 1.49 -12.63
N GLY A 147 1.17 2.19 -11.56
CA GLY A 147 1.09 1.62 -10.22
C GLY A 147 0.06 0.50 -10.11
N THR A 148 -1.09 0.66 -10.79
CA THR A 148 -2.14 -0.36 -10.88
C THR A 148 -1.61 -1.62 -11.56
N GLY A 149 -0.95 -1.48 -12.72
CA GLY A 149 -0.32 -2.60 -13.42
C GLY A 149 0.74 -3.32 -12.57
N TYR A 150 1.58 -2.56 -11.88
CA TYR A 150 2.56 -3.09 -10.93
C TYR A 150 1.91 -3.88 -9.79
N GLY A 151 0.82 -3.34 -9.21
CA GLY A 151 0.04 -4.00 -8.17
C GLY A 151 -0.56 -5.33 -8.64
N ILE A 152 -1.18 -5.35 -9.82
CA ILE A 152 -1.74 -6.56 -10.42
C ILE A 152 -0.65 -7.63 -10.60
N ALA A 153 0.50 -7.27 -11.16
CA ALA A 153 1.62 -8.20 -11.32
C ALA A 153 2.12 -8.75 -9.97
N GLY A 154 2.16 -7.89 -8.94
CA GLY A 154 2.48 -8.29 -7.57
C GLY A 154 1.48 -9.30 -6.99
N ILE A 155 0.18 -9.05 -7.14
CA ILE A 155 -0.88 -9.95 -6.64
C ILE A 155 -0.83 -11.30 -7.35
N LEU A 156 -0.71 -11.30 -8.69
CA LEU A 156 -0.63 -12.54 -9.47
C LEU A 156 0.58 -13.39 -9.09
N ARG A 157 1.73 -12.75 -8.83
CA ARG A 157 2.94 -13.43 -8.36
C ARG A 157 2.79 -13.97 -6.93
N ALA A 158 2.07 -13.25 -6.07
CA ALA A 158 1.85 -13.63 -4.68
C ALA A 158 0.69 -14.64 -4.49
N ALA A 159 -0.16 -14.84 -5.50
CA ALA A 159 -1.39 -15.62 -5.38
C ALA A 159 -1.20 -17.02 -4.76
N PRO A 160 -0.19 -17.83 -5.13
CA PRO A 160 0.01 -19.14 -4.50
C PRO A 160 0.36 -19.05 -3.01
N ALA A 161 1.14 -18.04 -2.61
CA ALA A 161 1.52 -17.83 -1.21
C ALA A 161 0.35 -17.29 -0.37
N LEU A 162 -0.46 -16.41 -0.95
CA LEU A 162 -1.69 -15.92 -0.32
C LEU A 162 -2.68 -17.06 -0.09
N GLU A 163 -2.91 -17.91 -1.09
CA GLU A 163 -3.80 -19.07 -0.97
C GLU A 163 -3.31 -20.04 0.12
N ALA A 164 -2.01 -20.34 0.16
CA ALA A 164 -1.41 -21.16 1.21
C ALA A 164 -1.59 -20.55 2.62
N ALA A 165 -1.76 -19.24 2.71
CA ALA A 165 -2.07 -18.51 3.93
C ALA A 165 -3.59 -18.29 4.16
N GLY A 166 -4.46 -18.90 3.34
CA GLY A 166 -5.92 -18.78 3.44
C GLY A 166 -6.47 -17.42 2.99
N ARG A 167 -5.71 -16.67 2.18
CA ARG A 167 -6.09 -15.36 1.62
C ARG A 167 -6.24 -15.48 0.10
N ASP A 168 -7.28 -14.87 -0.46
CA ASP A 168 -7.49 -14.80 -1.89
C ASP A 168 -7.80 -13.36 -2.30
N LEU A 169 -6.94 -12.80 -3.16
CA LEU A 169 -7.10 -11.45 -3.73
C LEU A 169 -7.52 -11.51 -5.20
N LEU A 170 -7.75 -12.69 -5.76
CA LEU A 170 -8.22 -12.82 -7.13
C LEU A 170 -9.75 -12.72 -7.19
N PRO A 171 -10.31 -12.19 -8.29
CA PRO A 171 -11.76 -12.13 -8.49
C PRO A 171 -12.45 -13.49 -8.31
N GLN A 172 -13.58 -13.56 -7.61
CA GLN A 172 -14.33 -14.82 -7.46
C GLN A 172 -15.02 -15.27 -8.76
N ASP A 173 -15.37 -14.34 -9.65
CA ASP A 173 -15.94 -14.61 -10.98
C ASP A 173 -14.94 -15.18 -12.00
N ARG A 174 -13.68 -15.43 -11.59
CA ARG A 174 -12.64 -15.95 -12.47
C ARG A 174 -12.97 -17.36 -12.99
N HIS A 175 -12.59 -17.63 -14.24
CA HIS A 175 -12.81 -18.93 -14.85
C HIS A 175 -12.11 -20.06 -14.06
N PRO A 176 -12.76 -21.21 -13.79
CA PRO A 176 -12.25 -22.26 -12.89
C PRO A 176 -10.94 -22.92 -13.31
N THR A 177 -10.43 -22.67 -14.52
CA THR A 177 -9.10 -23.13 -14.97
C THR A 177 -7.95 -22.27 -14.45
N LEU A 178 -8.22 -21.08 -13.90
CA LEU A 178 -7.25 -20.24 -13.19
C LEU A 178 -7.16 -20.64 -11.71
N ARG A 179 -7.21 -21.94 -11.41
CA ARG A 179 -6.78 -22.41 -10.10
C ARG A 179 -5.28 -22.13 -9.99
N PRO A 180 -4.82 -21.45 -8.93
CA PRO A 180 -3.39 -21.36 -8.66
C PRO A 180 -2.77 -22.74 -8.80
N CYS A 181 -1.72 -22.82 -9.61
CA CYS A 181 -1.09 -24.07 -9.99
C CYS A 181 -0.61 -24.73 -8.69
N ALA A 182 -1.31 -25.76 -8.22
CA ALA A 182 -0.92 -26.52 -7.05
C ALA A 182 0.48 -27.06 -7.32
N THR A 183 1.49 -26.44 -6.72
CA THR A 183 2.86 -26.92 -6.76
C THR A 183 2.87 -28.27 -6.07
N ARG A 184 2.79 -29.35 -6.86
CA ARG A 184 3.09 -30.70 -6.41
C ARG A 184 4.50 -30.66 -5.83
N ARG A 185 4.61 -30.82 -4.51
CA ARG A 185 5.86 -31.23 -3.86
C ARG A 185 6.06 -32.72 -4.07
#